data_AF-G3MN05-F1
#
_entry.id   AF-G3MN05-F1
#
_cell.length_a   1.000
_cell.length_b   1.000
_cell.length_c   1.000
_cell.angle_alpha   90.00
_cell.angle_beta   90.00
_cell.angle_gamma   90.00
#
_symmetry.space_group_name_H-M   'P 1'
#
loop_
_entity.id
_entity.type
_entity.pdbx_description
1 polymer ?
#
loop_
_entity_poly.entity_id
_entity_poly.type
_entity_poly.pdbx_seq_one_letter_code
_entity_poly.pdbx_strand_id
1 'polypeptide(L)'
;MSLEQTACEDLKAFERRLTEVIGYLNPQTKRWRIILFISSICTAIGAWQWLMDPITSQATFVQSLMNHMFFTISSIILVILFLMGIHKRVVTPSIIVSRVRNVLSDFNMSCDDGGRLILRPRPTTS
;
A
#
# COMPACT_ATOMS: atom_id res chain seq x y z
N MET A 1 -19.54 3.20 -38.84
CA MET A 1 -19.45 3.07 -37.37
C MET A 1 -19.88 4.40 -36.77
N SER A 2 -20.86 4.42 -35.86
CA SER A 2 -21.30 5.70 -35.27
C SER A 2 -20.26 6.21 -34.27
N LEU A 3 -20.15 7.54 -34.12
CA LEU A 3 -19.21 8.17 -33.17
C LEU A 3 -19.40 7.66 -31.73
N GLU A 4 -20.64 7.36 -31.34
CA GLU A 4 -20.95 6.81 -30.02
C GLU A 4 -20.43 5.38 -29.82
N GLN A 5 -20.46 4.55 -30.87
CA GLN A 5 -19.88 3.20 -30.82
C GLN A 5 -18.38 3.26 -30.60
N THR A 6 -17.68 4.13 -31.33
CA THR A 6 -16.23 4.31 -31.18
C THR A 6 -15.86 4.80 -29.78
N ALA A 7 -16.59 5.79 -29.25
CA ALA A 7 -16.34 6.29 -27.89
C ALA A 7 -16.56 5.22 -26.80
N CYS A 8 -17.57 4.38 -26.96
CA CYS A 8 -17.85 3.28 -26.03
C CYS A 8 -16.76 2.19 -26.09
N GLU A 9 -16.28 1.86 -27.29
CA GLU A 9 -15.17 0.92 -27.48
C GLU A 9 -13.86 1.43 -26.85
N ASP A 10 -13.56 2.72 -27.01
CA ASP A 10 -12.37 3.35 -26.42
C ASP A 10 -12.42 3.35 -24.89
N LEU A 11 -13.56 3.69 -24.29
CA LEU A 11 -13.77 3.64 -22.83
C LEU A 11 -13.58 2.22 -22.29
N LYS A 12 -14.10 1.22 -22.98
CA LYS A 12 -13.94 -0.19 -22.60
C LYS A 12 -12.50 -0.66 -22.74
N ALA A 13 -11.80 -0.22 -23.78
CA ALA A 13 -10.38 -0.50 -23.96
C ALA A 13 -9.54 0.15 -22.85
N PHE A 14 -9.85 1.39 -22.48
CA PHE A 14 -9.22 2.11 -21.37
C PHE A 14 -9.46 1.39 -20.03
N GLU A 15 -10.70 1.03 -19.71
CA GLU A 15 -11.03 0.27 -18.48
C GLU A 15 -10.23 -1.03 -18.39
N ARG A 16 -10.15 -1.78 -19.50
CA ARG A 16 -9.39 -3.03 -19.55
C ARG A 16 -7.91 -2.81 -19.26
N ARG A 17 -7.30 -1.78 -19.85
CA ARG A 17 -5.89 -1.43 -19.61
C ARG A 17 -5.65 -0.96 -18.19
N LEU A 18 -6.55 -0.14 -17.66
CA LEU A 18 -6.47 0.34 -16.28
C LEU A 18 -6.55 -0.82 -15.29
N THR A 19 -7.50 -1.74 -15.51
CA THR A 19 -7.67 -2.96 -14.71
C THR A 19 -6.45 -3.88 -14.80
N GLU A 20 -5.83 -4.03 -15.98
CA GLU A 20 -4.62 -4.82 -16.19
C GLU A 20 -3.43 -4.25 -15.40
N VAL A 21 -3.20 -2.93 -15.49
CA VAL A 21 -2.11 -2.25 -14.77
C VAL A 21 -2.31 -2.33 -13.26
N ILE A 22 -3.53 -2.05 -12.77
CA ILE A 22 -3.83 -2.13 -11.33
C ILE A 22 -3.76 -3.58 -10.85
N GLY A 23 -4.26 -4.53 -11.65
CA GLY A 23 -4.20 -5.97 -11.39
C GLY A 23 -2.78 -6.50 -11.28
N TYR A 24 -1.84 -5.97 -12.06
CA TYR A 24 -0.42 -6.31 -11.96
C TYR A 24 0.22 -5.75 -10.67
N LEU A 25 -0.12 -4.52 -10.28
CA LEU A 25 0.49 -3.84 -9.13
C LEU A 25 -0.05 -4.34 -7.77
N ASN A 26 -1.34 -4.67 -7.70
CA ASN A 26 -2.02 -5.10 -6.47
C ASN A 26 -1.39 -6.31 -5.75
N PRO A 27 -1.08 -7.45 -6.40
CA PRO A 27 -0.52 -8.62 -5.71
C PRO A 27 0.86 -8.32 -5.12
N GLN A 28 1.68 -7.54 -5.81
CA GLN A 28 2.99 -7.13 -5.30
C GLN A 28 2.82 -6.24 -4.05
N THR A 29 1.96 -5.24 -4.10
CA THR A 29 1.68 -4.36 -2.96
C THR A 29 1.07 -5.12 -1.77
N LYS A 30 0.13 -6.05 -2.00
CA LYS A 30 -0.43 -6.90 -0.95
C LYS A 30 0.66 -7.70 -0.23
N ARG A 31 1.59 -8.30 -0.97
CA ARG A 31 2.74 -9.02 -0.39
C ARG A 31 3.59 -8.10 0.50
N TRP A 32 3.94 -6.90 0.02
CA TRP A 32 4.71 -5.94 0.82
C TRP A 32 3.97 -5.47 2.08
N ARG A 33 2.64 -5.28 2.01
CA ARG A 33 1.82 -4.94 3.18
C ARG A 33 1.82 -6.06 4.22
N ILE A 34 1.71 -7.32 3.78
CA ILE A 34 1.77 -8.48 4.68
C ILE A 34 3.15 -8.59 5.35
N ILE A 35 4.24 -8.44 4.58
CA ILE A 35 5.61 -8.47 5.13
C ILE A 35 5.80 -7.38 6.18
N LEU A 36 5.38 -6.15 5.87
CA LEU A 36 5.49 -5.03 6.81
C LEU A 36 4.66 -5.27 8.09
N PHE A 37 3.45 -5.79 7.93
CA PHE A 37 2.56 -6.09 9.06
C PHE A 37 3.15 -7.15 9.99
N ILE A 38 3.63 -8.26 9.42
CA ILE A 38 4.28 -9.34 10.19
C ILE A 38 5.53 -8.80 10.92
N SER A 39 6.41 -8.10 10.20
CA SER A 39 7.63 -7.52 10.79
C SER A 39 7.31 -6.53 11.91
N SER A 40 6.25 -5.73 11.77
CA SER A 40 5.80 -4.79 12.80
C SER A 40 5.28 -5.51 14.04
N ILE A 41 4.48 -6.58 13.87
CA ILE A 41 3.99 -7.39 14.99
C ILE A 41 5.15 -8.07 15.72
N CYS A 42 6.08 -8.69 15.00
CA CYS A 42 7.25 -9.32 15.60
C CYS A 42 8.07 -8.31 16.41
N THR A 43 8.25 -7.11 15.88
CA THR A 43 8.94 -6.02 16.58
C THR A 43 8.18 -5.55 17.82
N ALA A 44 6.85 -5.42 17.74
CA ALA A 44 6.02 -5.02 18.87
C ALA A 44 6.04 -6.06 20.00
N ILE A 45 5.94 -7.35 19.68
CA ILE A 45 6.04 -8.45 20.65
C ILE A 45 7.44 -8.49 21.26
N GLY A 46 8.49 -8.37 20.44
CA GLY A 46 9.87 -8.31 20.92
C GLY A 46 10.12 -7.11 21.83
N ALA A 47 9.56 -5.94 21.50
CA ALA A 47 9.65 -4.74 22.32
C ALA A 47 8.90 -4.91 23.64
N TRP A 48 7.72 -5.53 23.62
CA TRP A 48 6.97 -5.83 24.84
C TRP A 48 7.75 -6.77 25.77
N GLN A 49 8.30 -7.86 25.23
CA GLN A 49 9.14 -8.79 25.99
C GLN A 49 10.37 -8.10 26.58
N TRP A 50 11.00 -7.23 25.80
CA TRP A 50 12.15 -6.44 26.25
C TRP A 50 11.79 -5.47 27.39
N LEU A 51 10.64 -4.79 27.28
CA LEU A 51 10.18 -3.80 28.25
C LEU A 51 9.74 -4.44 29.58
N MET A 52 9.22 -5.67 29.53
CA MET A 52 8.75 -6.41 30.70
C MET A 52 9.88 -7.15 31.44
N ASP A 53 11.09 -7.22 30.86
CA ASP A 53 12.22 -7.88 31.51
C ASP A 53 12.81 -6.97 32.61
N PRO A 54 12.76 -7.39 33.90
CA PRO A 54 13.30 -6.60 35.01
C PRO A 54 14.82 -6.39 34.91
N ILE A 55 15.54 -7.26 34.20
CA ILE A 55 17.00 -7.20 34.00
C ILE A 55 17.38 -6.06 33.03
N THR A 56 16.46 -5.66 32.14
CA THR A 56 16.66 -4.53 31.21
C THR A 56 16.92 -3.22 31.94
N SER A 57 16.37 -3.03 33.15
CA SER A 57 16.59 -1.83 33.96
C SER A 57 18.01 -1.71 34.55
N GLN A 58 18.77 -2.81 34.58
CA GLN A 58 20.10 -2.90 35.20
C GLN A 58 21.23 -3.05 34.18
N ALA A 59 20.91 -3.50 32.96
CA ALA A 59 21.87 -3.69 31.88
C ALA A 59 22.03 -2.41 31.03
N THR A 60 23.24 -2.17 30.51
CA THR A 60 23.44 -1.13 29.50
C THR A 60 22.67 -1.46 28.22
N PHE A 61 22.25 -0.43 27.48
CA PHE A 61 21.40 -0.59 26.29
C PHE A 61 21.94 -1.61 25.28
N VAL A 62 23.25 -1.58 24.99
CA VAL A 62 23.90 -2.50 24.04
C VAL A 62 23.91 -3.93 24.58
N GLN A 63 24.19 -4.12 25.88
CA GLN A 63 24.18 -5.43 26.52
C GLN A 63 22.77 -6.04 26.50
N SER A 64 21.75 -5.21 26.75
CA SER A 64 20.36 -5.62 26.70
C SER A 64 19.92 -5.98 25.27
N LEU A 65 20.34 -5.21 24.25
CA LEU A 65 20.10 -5.57 22.85
C LEU A 65 20.73 -6.92 22.46
N MET A 66 21.94 -7.20 22.94
CA MET A 66 22.61 -8.48 22.68
C MET A 66 21.92 -9.65 23.40
N ASN A 67 21.35 -9.41 24.58
CA ASN A 67 20.61 -10.42 25.34
C ASN A 67 19.26 -10.76 24.67
N HIS A 68 18.59 -9.76 24.07
CA HIS A 68 17.31 -9.93 23.39
C HIS A 68 17.47 -9.97 21.86
N MET A 69 18.16 -11.00 21.35
CA MET A 69 18.47 -11.15 19.92
C MET A 69 17.20 -11.14 19.03
N PHE A 70 16.06 -11.66 19.51
CA PHE A 70 14.80 -11.67 18.76
C PHE A 70 14.28 -10.25 18.47
N PHE A 71 14.31 -9.37 19.47
CA PHE A 71 13.93 -7.97 19.31
C PHE A 71 14.91 -7.23 18.40
N THR A 72 16.20 -7.42 18.61
CA THR A 72 17.27 -6.77 17.83
C THR A 72 17.19 -7.16 16.34
N ILE A 73 17.04 -8.45 16.03
CA ILE A 73 16.92 -8.93 14.65
C ILE A 73 15.64 -8.39 13.99
N SER A 74 14.50 -8.46 14.68
CA SER A 74 13.22 -7.95 14.15
C SER A 74 13.27 -6.45 13.88
N SER A 75 13.88 -5.68 14.79
CA SER A 75 14.08 -4.25 14.66
C SER A 75 15.02 -3.90 13.50
N ILE A 76 16.15 -4.62 13.35
CA ILE A 76 17.07 -4.45 12.21
C ILE A 76 16.37 -4.74 10.88
N ILE A 77 15.59 -5.82 10.78
CA ILE A 77 14.82 -6.15 9.59
C ILE A 77 13.83 -5.02 9.27
N LEU A 78 13.13 -4.51 10.28
CA LEU A 78 12.19 -3.41 10.10
C LEU A 78 12.89 -2.15 9.57
N VAL A 79 14.06 -1.79 10.14
CA VAL A 79 14.87 -0.67 9.67
C VAL A 79 15.32 -0.88 8.22
N ILE A 80 15.79 -2.07 7.85
CA ILE A 80 16.18 -2.39 6.47
C ILE A 80 14.98 -2.23 5.53
N LEU A 81 13.79 -2.71 5.90
CA LEU A 81 12.58 -2.54 5.11
C LEU A 81 12.23 -1.06 4.90
N PHE A 82 12.41 -0.21 5.92
CA PHE A 82 12.24 1.23 5.79
C PHE A 82 13.26 1.86 4.84
N LEU A 83 14.55 1.50 4.97
CA LEU A 83 15.62 2.01 4.10
C LEU A 83 15.44 1.57 2.64
N MET A 84 14.95 0.35 2.39
CA MET A 84 14.58 -0.13 1.05
C MET A 84 13.35 0.57 0.45
N GLY A 85 12.73 1.50 1.19
CA GLY A 85 11.63 2.32 0.70
C GLY A 85 10.31 1.58 0.63
N ILE A 86 10.02 0.67 1.57
CA ILE A 86 8.76 -0.09 1.60
C ILE A 86 7.52 0.82 1.55
N HIS A 87 7.60 2.03 2.12
CA HIS A 87 6.53 3.03 2.07
C HIS A 87 6.14 3.38 0.62
N LYS A 88 7.10 3.51 -0.30
CA LYS A 88 6.79 3.73 -1.71
C LYS A 88 6.08 2.51 -2.28
N ARG A 89 6.60 1.30 -2.02
CA ARG A 89 6.06 0.04 -2.55
C ARG A 89 4.62 -0.26 -2.11
N VAL A 90 4.24 0.11 -0.88
CA VAL A 90 2.89 -0.15 -0.36
C VAL A 90 1.85 0.91 -0.75
N VAL A 91 2.30 2.10 -1.19
CA VAL A 91 1.44 3.26 -1.51
C VAL A 91 1.34 3.54 -3.03
N THR A 92 2.24 3.01 -3.86
CA THR A 92 2.24 3.22 -5.32
C THR A 92 0.89 2.96 -6.01
N PRO A 93 0.18 1.83 -5.78
CA PRO A 93 -1.09 1.60 -6.48
C PRO A 93 -2.17 2.60 -6.07
N SER A 94 -2.27 2.93 -4.78
CA SER A 94 -3.21 3.94 -4.30
C SER A 94 -2.94 5.33 -4.88
N ILE A 95 -1.67 5.70 -5.07
CA ILE A 95 -1.30 6.97 -5.72
C ILE A 95 -1.72 6.95 -7.19
N ILE A 96 -1.49 5.85 -7.92
CA ILE A 96 -1.88 5.72 -9.32
C ILE A 96 -3.40 5.85 -9.47
N VAL A 97 -4.16 5.08 -8.69
CA VAL A 97 -5.63 5.14 -8.70
C VAL A 97 -6.12 6.55 -8.37
N SER A 98 -5.54 7.21 -7.35
CA SER A 98 -5.87 8.59 -7.00
C SER A 98 -5.62 9.57 -8.15
N ARG A 99 -4.47 9.46 -8.84
CA ARG A 99 -4.16 10.31 -10.00
C ARG A 99 -5.10 10.07 -11.17
N VAL A 100 -5.44 8.81 -11.44
CA VAL A 100 -6.41 8.47 -12.48
C VAL A 100 -7.79 9.04 -12.14
N ARG A 101 -8.24 8.93 -10.88
CA ARG A 101 -9.50 9.54 -10.42
C ARG A 101 -9.52 11.05 -10.62
N ASN A 102 -8.41 11.75 -10.38
CA ASN A 102 -8.31 13.19 -10.60
C ASN A 102 -8.43 13.59 -12.08
N VAL A 103 -7.95 12.77 -13.01
CA VAL A 103 -8.13 13.03 -14.44
C VAL A 103 -9.56 12.66 -14.86
N LEU A 104 -10.09 11.54 -14.36
CA LEU A 104 -11.46 11.11 -14.67
C LEU A 104 -12.52 12.07 -14.12
N SER A 105 -12.24 12.81 -13.04
CA SER A 105 -13.21 13.75 -12.48
C SER A 105 -13.57 14.87 -13.44
N ASP A 106 -12.64 15.30 -14.31
CA ASP A 106 -12.90 16.32 -15.34
C ASP A 106 -13.94 15.86 -16.36
N PHE A 107 -14.11 14.54 -16.52
CA PHE A 107 -15.09 13.91 -17.41
C PHE A 107 -16.35 13.45 -16.69
N ASN A 108 -16.57 13.84 -15.43
CA ASN A 108 -17.62 13.28 -14.57
C ASN A 108 -17.53 11.74 -14.43
N MET A 109 -16.31 11.22 -14.39
CA MET A 109 -16.02 9.80 -14.21
C MET A 109 -15.17 9.58 -12.95
N SER A 110 -15.07 8.32 -12.54
CA SER A 110 -14.20 7.85 -11.46
C SER A 110 -13.83 6.40 -11.76
N CYS A 111 -12.96 5.80 -10.97
CA CYS A 111 -12.70 4.36 -11.03
C CYS A 111 -12.64 3.72 -9.64
N ASP A 112 -12.90 2.42 -9.54
CA ASP A 112 -12.71 1.64 -8.32
C ASP A 112 -11.22 1.33 -8.05
N ASP A 113 -10.90 0.70 -6.91
CA ASP A 113 -9.51 0.30 -6.59
C ASP A 113 -9.03 -0.92 -7.41
N GLY A 114 -9.89 -1.48 -8.26
CA GLY A 114 -9.61 -2.53 -9.23
C GLY A 114 -9.38 -2.03 -10.65
N GLY A 115 -9.66 -0.75 -10.94
CA GLY A 115 -9.56 -0.14 -12.28
C GLY A 115 -10.84 -0.11 -13.10
N ARG A 116 -11.99 -0.51 -12.56
CA ARG A 116 -13.29 -0.40 -13.24
C ARG A 116 -13.77 1.04 -13.24
N LEU A 117 -14.36 1.47 -14.36
CA LEU A 117 -14.88 2.83 -14.51
C LEU A 117 -16.25 2.98 -13.81
N ILE A 118 -16.46 4.16 -13.24
CA ILE A 118 -17.69 4.57 -12.57
C ILE A 118 -18.11 5.91 -13.17
N LEU A 119 -19.27 5.95 -13.80
CA LEU A 119 -19.88 7.19 -14.28
C LEU A 119 -20.49 7.94 -13.10
N ARG A 120 -20.12 9.20 -12.90
CA ARG A 120 -20.80 10.06 -11.93
C ARG A 120 -22.03 10.69 -12.61
N PRO A 121 -23.17 10.78 -11.90
CA PRO A 121 -24.33 11.49 -12.43
C PRO A 121 -23.97 12.95 -12.71
N ARG A 122 -24.47 13.49 -13.83
CA ARG A 122 -24.32 14.91 -14.16
C ARG A 122 -24.93 15.75 -13.02
N PRO A 123 -24.26 16.79 -12.51
CA PRO A 123 -24.84 17.64 -11.47
C PRO A 123 -26.15 18.22 -12.00
N THR A 124 -27.26 17.85 -11.35
CA THR A 124 -28.56 18.46 -11.58
C THR A 124 -28.51 19.85 -10.97
N THR A 125 -28.16 20.86 -11.78
CA THR A 125 -28.42 22.27 -11.45
C THR A 125 -29.91 22.44 -11.23
N SER A 126 -30.32 22.60 -9.97
CA SER A 126 -31.59 23.23 -9.56
C SER A 126 -31.47 24.74 -9.65
#